data_AF-A0A256HYF6-F1
#
_entry.id   AF-A0A256HYF6-F1
#
_cell.length_a   1.000
_cell.length_b   1.000
_cell.length_c   1.000
_cell.angle_alpha   90.00
_cell.angle_beta   90.00
_cell.angle_gamma   90.00
#
_symmetry.space_group_name_H-M   'P 1'
#
loop_
_entity.id
_entity.type
_entity.pdbx_description
1 polymer ?
#
loop_
_entity_poly.entity_id
_entity_poly.type
_entity_poly.pdbx_seq_one_letter_code
_entity_poly.pdbx_strand_id
1 'polypeptide(L)'
;MTGEDGPNTKVGRVIEAYDLDEMGPTLEAEWTGETGERTSLRDLADEFNEAVLTAAVRETANPSLDVEISSTYEALQDGTGSEVTRARRRLERKGVDVDELTGDFVTHQAIHTYLTEDRGASLPTDDEGRVERKIQTIEKLQGRLSAVSESAISSLANADELDRDDYDVLVDVRAVCPHCGADAPVSELIRRGGCGCETGDAAADGD
;
A
#
# COMPACT_ATOMS: atom_id res chain seq x y z
N MET A 1 -35.32 -2.72 -5.52
CA MET A 1 -35.21 -1.26 -5.42
C MET A 1 -33.76 -0.97 -5.71
N THR A 2 -33.49 -0.32 -6.83
CA THR A 2 -32.14 -0.16 -7.38
C THR A 2 -31.45 0.96 -6.61
N GLY A 3 -30.24 0.72 -6.10
CA GLY A 3 -29.44 1.77 -5.48
C GLY A 3 -28.86 2.67 -6.57
N GLU A 4 -29.24 3.95 -6.54
CA GLU A 4 -28.62 5.01 -7.34
C GLU A 4 -27.37 5.52 -6.60
N ASP A 5 -26.36 4.66 -6.46
CA ASP A 5 -25.05 5.01 -5.89
C ASP A 5 -24.06 5.18 -7.04
N GLY A 6 -24.00 6.40 -7.59
CA GLY A 6 -22.92 6.78 -8.50
C GLY A 6 -21.56 6.77 -7.78
N PRO A 7 -20.45 6.66 -8.53
CA PRO A 7 -19.12 6.48 -7.96
C PRO A 7 -18.76 7.60 -6.99
N ASN A 8 -18.51 7.21 -5.73
CA ASN A 8 -18.21 8.14 -4.64
C ASN A 8 -16.80 8.75 -4.73
N THR A 9 -15.99 8.26 -5.68
CA THR A 9 -14.59 8.65 -5.86
C THR A 9 -14.37 9.40 -7.18
N LYS A 10 -13.29 10.19 -7.26
CA LYS A 10 -12.93 10.90 -8.50
C LYS A 10 -12.68 9.92 -9.65
N VAL A 11 -11.98 8.82 -9.39
CA VAL A 11 -11.61 7.82 -10.41
C VAL A 11 -12.86 7.20 -11.03
N GLY A 12 -13.82 6.74 -10.22
CA GLY A 12 -15.06 6.16 -10.75
C GLY A 12 -15.88 7.16 -11.58
N ARG A 13 -15.94 8.44 -11.16
CA ARG A 13 -16.61 9.49 -11.96
C ARG A 13 -15.92 9.73 -13.31
N VAL A 14 -14.59 9.68 -13.34
CA VAL A 14 -13.81 9.83 -14.58
C VAL A 14 -13.93 8.56 -15.45
N ILE A 15 -14.10 7.37 -14.84
CA ILE A 15 -14.43 6.15 -15.58
C ILE A 15 -15.76 6.30 -16.33
N GLU A 16 -16.81 6.77 -15.66
CA GLU A 16 -18.12 7.02 -16.28
C GLU A 16 -18.07 8.13 -17.33
N ALA A 17 -17.31 9.22 -17.08
CA ALA A 17 -17.28 10.38 -17.96
C ALA A 17 -16.53 10.14 -19.30
N TYR A 18 -15.65 9.14 -19.36
CA TYR A 18 -14.82 8.85 -20.54
C TYR A 18 -15.06 7.43 -21.12
N ASP A 19 -16.15 6.75 -20.73
CA ASP A 19 -16.48 5.37 -21.12
C ASP A 19 -15.32 4.36 -20.88
N LEU A 20 -14.64 4.47 -19.72
CA LEU A 20 -13.45 3.67 -19.37
C LEU A 20 -13.77 2.49 -18.44
N ASP A 21 -14.94 1.85 -18.57
CA ASP A 21 -15.41 0.79 -17.65
C ASP A 21 -14.39 -0.35 -17.42
N GLU A 22 -13.63 -0.71 -18.46
CA GLU A 22 -12.60 -1.77 -18.39
C GLU A 22 -11.38 -1.38 -17.53
N MET A 23 -11.14 -0.08 -17.28
CA MET A 23 -10.03 0.38 -16.43
C MET A 23 -10.24 -0.01 -14.97
N GLY A 24 -11.48 -0.02 -14.46
CA GLY A 24 -11.75 -0.36 -13.06
C GLY A 24 -11.21 -1.74 -12.64
N PRO A 25 -11.58 -2.82 -13.34
CA PRO A 25 -11.01 -4.16 -13.13
C PRO A 25 -9.52 -4.27 -13.48
N THR A 26 -9.03 -3.51 -14.48
CA THR A 26 -7.61 -3.55 -14.89
C THR A 26 -6.70 -3.00 -13.79
N LEU A 27 -7.02 -1.81 -13.28
CA LEU A 27 -6.29 -1.16 -12.18
C LEU A 27 -6.24 -2.05 -10.93
N GLU A 28 -7.33 -2.77 -10.63
CA GLU A 28 -7.39 -3.71 -9.53
C GLU A 28 -6.45 -4.90 -9.74
N ALA A 29 -6.58 -5.60 -10.87
CA ALA A 29 -5.80 -6.79 -11.17
C ALA A 29 -4.29 -6.53 -11.23
N GLU A 30 -3.87 -5.37 -11.74
CA GLU A 30 -2.46 -4.96 -11.79
C GLU A 30 -1.92 -4.49 -10.43
N TRP A 31 -2.73 -3.83 -9.61
CA TRP A 31 -2.32 -3.43 -8.26
C TRP A 31 -2.14 -4.64 -7.33
N THR A 32 -3.09 -5.58 -7.38
CA THR A 32 -3.09 -6.83 -6.61
C THR A 32 -2.06 -7.83 -7.13
N GLY A 33 -1.76 -7.82 -8.43
CA GLY A 33 -0.87 -8.76 -9.11
C GLY A 33 -1.57 -10.05 -9.52
N GLU A 34 -2.90 -10.04 -9.71
CA GLU A 34 -3.68 -11.19 -10.18
C GLU A 34 -3.23 -11.68 -11.56
N THR A 35 -2.72 -10.78 -12.40
CA THR A 35 -2.31 -11.05 -13.78
C THR A 35 -0.79 -11.20 -13.97
N GLY A 36 0.04 -10.91 -12.95
CA GLY A 36 1.50 -10.96 -13.08
C GLY A 36 2.27 -10.16 -12.02
N GLU A 37 3.19 -9.33 -12.47
CA GLU A 37 3.93 -8.40 -11.61
C GLU A 37 3.00 -7.26 -11.15
N ARG A 38 3.24 -6.72 -9.95
CA ARG A 38 2.41 -5.68 -9.35
C ARG A 38 2.81 -4.28 -9.82
N THR A 39 1.88 -3.53 -10.39
CA THR A 39 2.07 -2.14 -10.80
C THR A 39 1.96 -1.21 -9.59
N SER A 40 2.78 -0.15 -9.52
CA SER A 40 2.71 0.80 -8.40
C SER A 40 1.53 1.76 -8.55
N LEU A 41 1.00 2.26 -7.44
CA LEU A 41 -0.09 3.25 -7.43
C LEU A 41 0.23 4.53 -8.21
N ARG A 42 1.52 4.83 -8.41
CA ARG A 42 1.95 5.95 -9.25
C ARG A 42 1.79 5.60 -10.72
N ASP A 43 2.38 4.48 -11.15
CA ASP A 43 2.35 4.06 -12.56
C ASP A 43 0.90 3.80 -13.00
N LEU A 44 0.07 3.23 -12.12
CA LEU A 44 -1.39 3.09 -12.32
C LEU A 44 -2.13 4.43 -12.50
N ALA A 45 -1.70 5.49 -11.81
CA ALA A 45 -2.28 6.82 -11.99
C ALA A 45 -1.83 7.46 -13.32
N ASP A 46 -0.57 7.24 -13.69
CA ASP A 46 0.00 7.69 -14.96
C ASP A 46 -0.69 6.99 -16.14
N GLU A 47 -0.86 5.67 -16.10
CA GLU A 47 -1.61 4.89 -17.11
C GLU A 47 -3.08 5.30 -17.20
N PHE A 48 -3.77 5.47 -16.06
CA PHE A 48 -5.15 5.96 -16.05
C PHE A 48 -5.27 7.35 -16.70
N ASN A 49 -4.35 8.27 -16.39
CA ASN A 49 -4.36 9.62 -16.97
C ASN A 49 -4.04 9.60 -18.48
N GLU A 50 -3.16 8.71 -18.94
CA GLU A 50 -2.94 8.46 -20.37
C GLU A 50 -4.18 7.87 -21.07
N ALA A 51 -4.95 7.00 -20.40
CA ALA A 51 -6.21 6.48 -20.90
C ALA A 51 -7.29 7.58 -21.04
N VAL A 52 -7.40 8.47 -20.05
CA VAL A 52 -8.30 9.65 -20.08
C VAL A 52 -7.92 10.60 -21.22
N LEU A 53 -6.63 10.94 -21.36
CA LEU A 53 -6.12 11.74 -22.50
C LEU A 53 -6.42 11.04 -23.85
N THR A 54 -6.31 9.71 -23.90
CA THR A 54 -6.62 8.93 -25.10
C THR A 54 -8.11 8.99 -25.45
N ALA A 55 -9.01 8.85 -24.48
CA ALA A 55 -10.45 8.98 -24.66
C ALA A 55 -10.83 10.39 -25.13
N ALA A 56 -10.34 11.43 -24.45
CA ALA A 56 -10.56 12.83 -24.82
C ALA A 56 -10.15 13.15 -26.28
N VAL A 57 -9.01 12.59 -26.75
CA VAL A 57 -8.57 12.77 -28.14
C VAL A 57 -9.44 11.97 -29.13
N ARG A 58 -9.91 10.78 -28.75
CA ARG A 58 -10.77 9.92 -29.60
C ARG A 58 -12.14 10.50 -29.87
N GLU A 59 -12.73 11.20 -28.90
CA GLU A 59 -14.06 11.81 -29.05
C GLU A 59 -14.05 13.05 -29.96
N THR A 60 -12.88 13.67 -30.19
CA THR A 60 -12.77 14.80 -31.12
C THR A 60 -13.10 14.43 -32.57
N ALA A 61 -13.58 15.41 -33.34
CA ALA A 61 -13.84 15.24 -34.77
C ALA A 61 -12.59 14.97 -35.63
N ASN A 62 -11.37 15.01 -35.06
CA ASN A 62 -10.11 14.76 -35.77
C ASN A 62 -9.13 13.92 -34.91
N PRO A 63 -9.41 12.63 -34.66
CA PRO A 63 -8.64 11.75 -33.78
C PRO A 63 -7.33 11.25 -34.44
N SER A 64 -6.64 12.11 -35.19
CA SER A 64 -5.48 11.73 -36.01
C SER A 64 -4.28 11.26 -35.16
N LEU A 65 -3.47 10.38 -35.75
CA LEU A 65 -2.30 9.69 -35.16
C LEU A 65 -1.15 10.60 -34.66
N ASP A 66 -1.30 11.94 -34.72
CA ASP A 66 -0.29 12.95 -34.37
C ASP A 66 -0.26 13.37 -32.87
N VAL A 67 -1.00 12.71 -31.98
CA VAL A 67 -0.76 12.85 -30.52
C VAL A 67 0.00 11.62 -30.04
N GLU A 68 1.27 11.81 -29.75
CA GLU A 68 2.02 10.92 -28.87
C GLU A 68 1.44 11.09 -27.46
N ILE A 69 0.62 10.15 -27.00
CA ILE A 69 -0.16 10.25 -25.75
C ILE A 69 0.78 10.45 -24.56
N SER A 70 1.67 9.49 -24.30
CA SER A 70 2.59 9.51 -23.16
C SER A 70 3.44 10.78 -23.07
N SER A 71 4.11 11.18 -24.16
CA SER A 71 4.92 12.42 -24.16
C SER A 71 4.08 13.70 -24.09
N THR A 72 2.79 13.64 -24.44
CA THR A 72 1.85 14.76 -24.23
C THR A 72 1.36 14.80 -22.79
N TYR A 73 1.13 13.65 -22.14
CA TYR A 73 0.82 13.55 -20.72
C TYR A 73 1.98 14.02 -19.85
N GLU A 74 3.20 13.49 -20.04
CA GLU A 74 4.43 13.97 -19.36
C GLU A 74 4.59 15.49 -19.52
N ALA A 75 4.40 16.02 -20.73
CA ALA A 75 4.53 17.45 -20.99
C ALA A 75 3.43 18.32 -20.34
N LEU A 76 2.29 17.75 -19.95
CA LEU A 76 1.24 18.43 -19.18
C LEU A 76 1.46 18.28 -17.67
N GLN A 77 1.96 17.14 -17.22
CA GLN A 77 2.09 16.76 -15.82
C GLN A 77 3.39 17.30 -15.18
N ASP A 78 4.54 17.08 -15.83
CA ASP A 78 5.88 17.40 -15.32
C ASP A 78 6.67 18.35 -16.24
N GLY A 79 6.13 18.72 -17.41
CA GLY A 79 6.80 19.56 -18.41
C GLY A 79 7.10 21.00 -17.97
N THR A 80 8.13 21.61 -18.57
CA THR A 80 8.38 23.05 -18.38
C THR A 80 7.26 23.89 -19.02
N GLY A 81 7.12 25.15 -18.60
CA GLY A 81 6.09 26.05 -19.15
C GLY A 81 6.09 26.17 -20.70
N SER A 82 7.22 25.95 -21.36
CA SER A 82 7.30 25.92 -22.83
C SER A 82 6.76 24.62 -23.46
N GLU A 83 6.87 23.51 -22.74
CA GLU A 83 6.40 22.18 -23.14
C GLU A 83 4.91 22.04 -22.85
N VAL A 84 4.45 22.43 -21.66
CA VAL A 84 3.03 22.58 -21.31
C VAL A 84 2.33 23.43 -22.38
N THR A 85 2.84 24.64 -22.67
CA THR A 85 2.24 25.53 -23.68
C THR A 85 2.28 24.97 -25.11
N ARG A 86 3.14 23.98 -25.41
CA ARG A 86 3.17 23.26 -26.69
C ARG A 86 2.14 22.12 -26.72
N ALA A 87 2.05 21.35 -25.63
CA ALA A 87 1.08 20.28 -25.43
C ALA A 87 -0.36 20.83 -25.43
N ARG A 88 -0.66 21.85 -24.61
CA ARG A 88 -1.98 22.51 -24.56
C ARG A 88 -2.44 22.95 -25.96
N ARG A 89 -1.64 23.75 -26.66
CA ARG A 89 -1.93 24.19 -28.03
C ARG A 89 -2.07 23.05 -29.04
N ARG A 90 -1.43 21.89 -28.83
CA ARG A 90 -1.59 20.70 -29.70
C ARG A 90 -2.98 20.08 -29.51
N LEU A 91 -3.45 19.99 -28.27
CA LEU A 91 -4.76 19.44 -27.90
C LEU A 91 -5.92 20.40 -28.25
N GLU A 92 -5.79 21.69 -27.93
CA GLU A 92 -6.75 22.74 -28.30
C GLU A 92 -7.04 22.74 -29.81
N ARG A 93 -6.01 22.57 -30.66
CA ARG A 93 -6.18 22.48 -32.12
C ARG A 93 -6.93 21.23 -32.60
N LYS A 94 -7.01 20.18 -31.79
CA LYS A 94 -7.84 19.00 -32.06
C LYS A 94 -9.27 19.16 -31.54
N GLY A 95 -9.55 20.18 -30.72
CA GLY A 95 -10.85 20.41 -30.10
C GLY A 95 -11.01 19.78 -28.71
N VAL A 96 -9.91 19.39 -28.05
CA VAL A 96 -9.91 18.94 -26.66
C VAL A 96 -9.94 20.17 -25.74
N ASP A 97 -10.84 20.21 -24.76
CA ASP A 97 -10.73 21.14 -23.64
C ASP A 97 -9.64 20.65 -22.68
N VAL A 98 -8.58 21.44 -22.55
CA VAL A 98 -7.39 21.03 -21.80
C VAL A 98 -7.51 21.34 -20.31
N ASP A 99 -8.30 22.33 -19.93
CA ASP A 99 -8.49 22.68 -18.53
C ASP A 99 -9.52 21.73 -17.88
N GLU A 100 -10.52 21.24 -18.62
CA GLU A 100 -11.38 20.11 -18.23
C GLU A 100 -10.57 18.81 -18.10
N LEU A 101 -9.87 18.40 -19.16
CA LEU A 101 -9.03 17.19 -19.18
C LEU A 101 -8.01 17.13 -18.03
N THR A 102 -7.25 18.21 -17.81
CA THR A 102 -6.26 18.25 -16.71
C THR A 102 -6.93 18.39 -15.34
N GLY A 103 -8.17 18.88 -15.29
CA GLY A 103 -9.05 18.84 -14.13
C GLY A 103 -9.46 17.42 -13.73
N ASP A 104 -9.57 16.49 -14.69
CA ASP A 104 -9.94 15.09 -14.47
C ASP A 104 -8.77 14.18 -14.09
N PHE A 105 -7.53 14.52 -14.44
CA PHE A 105 -6.34 13.74 -14.06
C PHE A 105 -6.29 13.42 -12.55
N VAL A 106 -6.02 12.17 -12.24
CA VAL A 106 -6.05 11.62 -10.87
C VAL A 106 -4.65 11.46 -10.31
N THR A 107 -4.55 11.44 -8.98
CA THR A 107 -3.29 11.17 -8.28
C THR A 107 -3.25 9.70 -7.83
N HIS A 108 -2.05 9.19 -7.53
CA HIS A 108 -1.86 7.88 -6.91
C HIS A 108 -2.70 7.68 -5.63
N GLN A 109 -2.97 8.76 -4.87
CA GLN A 109 -3.83 8.71 -3.70
C GLN A 109 -5.32 8.54 -4.07
N ALA A 110 -5.76 9.13 -5.18
CA ALA A 110 -7.12 8.93 -5.69
C ALA A 110 -7.31 7.50 -6.23
N ILE A 111 -6.30 6.94 -6.93
CA ILE A 111 -6.27 5.53 -7.33
C ILE A 111 -6.34 4.62 -6.09
N HIS A 112 -5.53 4.86 -5.06
CA HIS A 112 -5.60 4.10 -3.81
C HIS A 112 -7.00 4.13 -3.20
N THR A 113 -7.58 5.32 -3.02
CA THR A 113 -8.93 5.48 -2.46
C THR A 113 -9.99 4.75 -3.29
N TYR A 114 -9.93 4.83 -4.63
CA TYR A 114 -10.81 4.07 -5.51
C TYR A 114 -10.68 2.56 -5.31
N LEU A 115 -9.45 2.04 -5.36
CA LEU A 115 -9.20 0.61 -5.20
C LEU A 115 -9.66 0.11 -3.82
N THR A 116 -9.38 0.84 -2.73
CA THR A 116 -9.72 0.37 -1.38
C THR A 116 -11.14 0.65 -0.92
N GLU A 117 -11.76 1.76 -1.33
CA GLU A 117 -13.08 2.21 -0.81
C GLU A 117 -14.24 1.94 -1.78
N ASP A 118 -13.98 1.95 -3.10
CA ASP A 118 -15.01 1.77 -4.15
C ASP A 118 -15.02 0.32 -4.66
N ARG A 119 -13.84 -0.20 -5.03
CA ARG A 119 -13.66 -1.60 -5.48
C ARG A 119 -13.57 -2.61 -4.33
N GLY A 120 -13.20 -2.16 -3.12
CA GLY A 120 -12.94 -3.04 -1.98
C GLY A 120 -11.69 -3.91 -2.15
N ALA A 121 -10.84 -3.59 -3.11
CA ALA A 121 -9.61 -4.29 -3.41
C ALA A 121 -8.63 -4.16 -2.23
N SER A 122 -7.90 -5.24 -1.97
CA SER A 122 -6.81 -5.24 -1.01
C SER A 122 -5.65 -6.04 -1.56
N LEU A 123 -4.44 -5.55 -1.31
CA LEU A 123 -3.22 -6.23 -1.72
C LEU A 123 -3.13 -7.59 -1.04
N PRO A 124 -2.96 -8.70 -1.78
CA PRO A 124 -2.67 -9.99 -1.19
C PRO A 124 -1.44 -9.86 -0.28
N THR A 125 -1.67 -10.00 1.03
CA THR A 125 -0.65 -9.99 2.11
C THR A 125 0.18 -8.71 2.32
N ASP A 126 -0.45 -7.58 2.68
CA ASP A 126 0.29 -6.51 3.41
C ASP A 126 0.28 -6.71 4.94
N ASP A 127 -0.72 -7.39 5.50
CA ASP A 127 -0.80 -7.64 6.95
C ASP A 127 0.19 -8.69 7.45
N GLU A 128 0.39 -9.81 6.74
CA GLU A 128 1.46 -10.77 7.08
C GLU A 128 2.85 -10.09 7.01
N GLY A 129 3.09 -9.29 5.96
CA GLY A 129 4.31 -8.50 5.85
C GLY A 129 4.45 -7.46 6.97
N ARG A 130 3.35 -6.82 7.41
CA ARG A 130 3.35 -5.87 8.53
C ARG A 130 3.65 -6.57 9.86
N VAL A 131 3.01 -7.70 10.13
CA VAL A 131 3.24 -8.57 11.29
C VAL A 131 4.70 -9.00 11.36
N GLU A 132 5.23 -9.55 10.27
CA GLU A 132 6.59 -10.08 10.23
C GLU A 132 7.65 -8.98 10.35
N ARG A 133 7.43 -7.80 9.74
CA ARG A 133 8.30 -6.62 9.94
C ARG A 133 8.36 -6.19 11.41
N LYS A 134 7.27 -6.29 12.17
CA LYS A 134 7.24 -5.97 13.61
C LYS A 134 7.96 -7.03 14.44
N ILE A 135 7.79 -8.30 14.12
CA ILE A 135 8.48 -9.42 14.77
C ILE A 135 9.99 -9.30 14.60
N GLN A 136 10.48 -9.14 13.36
CA GLN A 136 11.90 -8.94 13.06
C GLN A 136 12.50 -7.71 13.77
N THR A 137 11.69 -6.68 14.05
CA THR A 137 12.13 -5.51 14.82
C THR A 137 12.39 -5.87 16.29
N ILE A 138 11.52 -6.70 16.88
CA ILE A 138 11.65 -7.18 18.26
C ILE A 138 12.84 -8.14 18.38
N GLU A 139 12.98 -9.11 17.47
CA GLU A 139 14.10 -10.06 17.44
C GLU A 139 15.46 -9.36 17.31
N LYS A 140 15.56 -8.33 16.45
CA LYS A 140 16.77 -7.49 16.34
C LYS A 140 17.11 -6.75 17.64
N LEU A 141 16.11 -6.35 18.44
CA LEU A 141 16.34 -5.72 19.75
C LEU A 141 16.80 -6.75 20.79
N GLN A 142 16.21 -7.95 20.79
CA GLN A 142 16.63 -9.05 21.67
C GLN A 142 18.09 -9.45 21.40
N GLY A 143 18.46 -9.68 20.14
CA GLY A 143 19.85 -10.01 19.77
C GLY A 143 20.86 -8.93 20.15
N ARG A 144 20.48 -7.65 20.03
CA ARG A 144 21.32 -6.52 20.51
C ARG A 144 21.45 -6.48 22.02
N LEU A 145 20.37 -6.79 22.77
CA LEU A 145 20.41 -6.85 24.23
C LEU A 145 21.28 -8.02 24.72
N SER A 146 21.20 -9.18 24.05
CA SER A 146 22.06 -10.34 24.33
C SER A 146 23.53 -9.97 24.17
N ALA A 147 23.92 -9.49 22.98
CA ALA A 147 25.30 -9.11 22.67
C ALA A 147 25.87 -8.02 23.61
N VAL A 148 25.04 -7.06 24.04
CA VAL A 148 25.45 -6.03 25.03
C VAL A 148 25.64 -6.64 26.43
N SER A 149 24.78 -7.57 26.83
CA SER A 149 24.87 -8.25 28.13
C SER A 149 26.08 -9.18 28.20
N GLU A 150 26.31 -9.97 27.14
CA GLU A 150 27.50 -10.81 26.95
C GLU A 150 28.79 -9.97 27.00
N SER A 151 28.81 -8.83 26.30
CA SER A 151 29.94 -7.90 26.32
C SER A 151 30.21 -7.32 27.72
N ALA A 152 29.15 -7.04 28.49
CA ALA A 152 29.28 -6.53 29.86
C ALA A 152 29.82 -7.59 30.83
N ILE A 153 29.34 -8.84 30.72
CA ILE A 153 29.85 -9.98 31.50
C ILE A 153 31.33 -10.20 31.20
N SER A 154 31.70 -10.31 29.92
CA SER A 154 33.09 -10.49 29.51
C SER A 154 33.97 -9.32 29.99
N SER A 155 33.49 -8.07 29.92
CA SER A 155 34.24 -6.92 30.43
C SER A 155 34.49 -6.94 31.94
N LEU A 156 33.56 -7.48 32.74
CA LEU A 156 33.72 -7.56 34.20
C LEU A 156 34.60 -8.75 34.60
N ALA A 157 34.49 -9.89 33.91
CA ALA A 157 35.38 -11.03 34.10
C ALA A 157 36.85 -10.69 33.78
N ASN A 158 37.09 -9.96 32.68
CA ASN A 158 38.42 -9.44 32.33
C ASN A 158 38.99 -8.41 33.35
N ALA A 159 38.16 -7.89 34.26
CA ALA A 159 38.56 -6.98 35.34
C ALA A 159 38.69 -7.67 36.71
N ASP A 160 38.58 -9.01 36.76
CA ASP A 160 38.50 -9.83 37.97
C ASP A 160 37.32 -9.45 38.91
N GLU A 161 36.28 -8.77 38.38
CA GLU A 161 35.04 -8.40 39.09
C GLU A 161 33.96 -9.51 38.99
N LEU A 162 34.14 -10.48 38.09
CA LEU A 162 33.38 -11.74 38.04
C LEU A 162 34.35 -12.92 38.08
N ASP A 163 33.92 -14.04 38.68
CA ASP A 163 34.76 -15.24 38.82
C ASP A 163 34.91 -16.03 37.51
N ARG A 164 34.05 -15.78 36.51
CA ARG A 164 34.05 -16.42 35.18
C ARG A 164 33.44 -15.55 34.10
N ASP A 165 33.67 -15.94 32.84
CA ASP A 165 33.09 -15.36 31.62
C ASP A 165 32.15 -16.31 30.85
N ASP A 166 32.00 -17.57 31.27
CA ASP A 166 31.21 -18.62 30.60
C ASP A 166 29.69 -18.60 30.94
N TYR A 167 29.14 -17.43 31.24
CA TYR A 167 27.71 -17.28 31.57
C TYR A 167 26.83 -17.17 30.32
N ASP A 168 25.87 -18.08 30.18
CA ASP A 168 24.82 -18.01 29.16
C ASP A 168 23.86 -16.83 29.40
N VAL A 169 23.62 -16.02 28.36
CA VAL A 169 22.62 -14.96 28.38
C VAL A 169 21.34 -15.43 27.67
N LEU A 170 20.22 -15.44 28.39
CA LEU A 170 18.90 -15.70 27.82
C LEU A 170 18.07 -14.41 27.82
N VAL A 171 17.63 -13.97 26.63
CA VAL A 171 16.69 -12.86 26.47
C VAL A 171 15.36 -13.43 25.98
N ASP A 172 14.31 -13.28 26.78
CA ASP A 172 12.95 -13.69 26.42
C ASP A 172 11.98 -12.53 26.67
N VAL A 173 10.99 -12.38 25.78
CA VAL A 173 10.02 -11.29 25.80
C VAL A 173 8.63 -11.88 25.58
N ARG A 174 7.88 -12.01 26.67
CA ARG A 174 6.54 -12.59 26.72
C ARG A 174 5.49 -11.51 27.03
N ALA A 175 4.28 -11.70 26.51
CA ALA A 175 3.11 -10.90 26.83
C ALA A 175 2.07 -11.76 27.56
N VAL A 176 1.48 -11.20 28.61
CA VAL A 176 0.44 -11.83 29.43
C VAL A 176 -0.93 -11.34 28.97
N CYS A 177 -1.86 -12.26 28.74
CA CYS A 177 -3.23 -11.90 28.40
C CYS A 177 -3.98 -11.35 29.63
N PRO A 178 -4.61 -10.15 29.56
CA PRO A 178 -5.35 -9.58 30.68
C PRO A 178 -6.68 -10.29 30.98
N HIS A 179 -7.14 -11.20 30.11
CA HIS A 179 -8.43 -11.89 30.26
C HIS A 179 -8.29 -13.29 30.89
N CYS A 180 -7.32 -14.09 30.45
CA CYS A 180 -7.12 -15.46 30.93
C CYS A 180 -5.80 -15.68 31.71
N GLY A 181 -4.93 -14.67 31.80
CA GLY A 181 -3.63 -14.78 32.48
C GLY A 181 -2.57 -15.61 31.76
N ALA A 182 -2.89 -16.27 30.65
CA ALA A 182 -1.92 -17.03 29.86
C ALA A 182 -0.84 -16.12 29.24
N ASP A 183 0.41 -16.58 29.22
CA ASP A 183 1.54 -15.83 28.69
C ASP A 183 2.19 -16.53 27.48
N ALA A 184 2.53 -15.74 26.46
CA ALA A 184 3.07 -16.24 25.20
C ALA A 184 4.25 -15.36 24.74
N PRO A 185 5.22 -15.89 23.97
CA PRO A 185 6.22 -15.07 23.28
C PRO A 185 5.53 -13.97 22.47
N VAL A 186 6.03 -12.74 22.54
CA VAL A 186 5.39 -11.60 21.85
C VAL A 186 5.30 -11.82 20.34
N SER A 187 6.29 -12.49 19.74
CA SER A 187 6.26 -12.87 18.33
C SER A 187 5.09 -13.81 17.99
N GLU A 188 4.88 -14.86 18.78
CA GLU A 188 3.76 -15.80 18.61
C GLU A 188 2.41 -15.12 18.80
N LEU A 189 2.27 -14.27 19.83
CA LEU A 189 1.04 -13.52 20.08
C LEU A 189 0.68 -12.61 18.89
N ILE A 190 1.68 -11.95 18.29
CA ILE A 190 1.49 -11.10 17.11
C ILE A 190 1.15 -11.95 15.87
N ARG A 191 1.84 -13.08 15.62
CA ARG A 191 1.50 -13.99 14.49
C ARG A 191 0.10 -14.57 14.60
N ARG A 192 -0.36 -14.91 15.80
CA ARG A 192 -1.71 -15.44 16.05
C ARG A 192 -2.81 -14.38 16.05
N GLY A 193 -2.44 -13.09 16.02
CA GLY A 193 -3.39 -11.97 16.10
C GLY A 193 -4.08 -11.81 17.46
N GLY A 194 -3.62 -12.51 18.51
CA GLY A 194 -4.23 -12.45 19.84
C GLY A 194 -4.09 -13.73 20.66
N CYS A 195 -4.62 -13.70 21.88
CA CYS A 195 -4.49 -14.82 22.81
C CYS A 195 -5.33 -16.04 22.37
N GLY A 196 -6.48 -15.83 21.71
CA GLY A 196 -7.39 -16.90 21.30
C GLY A 196 -8.31 -17.40 22.43
N CYS A 197 -8.26 -16.81 23.62
CA CYS A 197 -9.22 -17.07 24.69
C CYS A 197 -10.54 -16.34 24.42
N GLU A 198 -11.66 -17.04 24.59
CA GLU A 198 -12.99 -16.43 24.52
C GLU A 198 -13.22 -15.52 25.73
N THR A 199 -13.83 -14.34 25.51
CA THR A 199 -14.10 -13.38 26.58
C THR A 199 -15.33 -13.78 27.40
N GLY A 200 -15.18 -14.75 28.31
CA GLY A 200 -16.06 -14.90 29.48
C GLY A 200 -16.69 -16.27 29.76
N ASP A 201 -15.96 -17.09 30.51
CA ASP A 201 -16.43 -17.90 31.66
C ASP A 201 -17.18 -19.25 31.48
N ALA A 202 -16.96 -20.14 32.47
CA ALA A 202 -17.57 -21.45 32.76
C ALA A 202 -17.37 -22.60 31.72
N ALA A 203 -17.11 -23.88 32.07
CA ALA A 203 -16.78 -24.60 33.32
C ALA A 203 -16.08 -25.95 32.93
N ALA A 204 -15.80 -26.99 33.72
CA ALA A 204 -16.15 -27.39 35.10
C ALA A 204 -15.10 -28.41 35.66
N ASP A 205 -15.35 -28.98 36.84
CA ASP A 205 -14.57 -30.04 37.51
C ASP A 205 -14.50 -31.41 36.78
N GLY A 206 -13.49 -32.20 37.14
CA GLY A 206 -13.36 -33.66 36.89
C GLY A 206 -11.89 -34.09 36.80
N ASP A 207 -11.34 -34.95 37.66
CA ASP A 207 -11.88 -35.75 38.80
C ASP A 207 -10.81 -35.83 39.91
#